data_AF-A0A656Z2Y0-F1
#
_entry.id   AF-A0A656Z2Y0-F1
#
_cell.length_a   1.000
_cell.length_b   1.000
_cell.length_c   1.000
_cell.angle_alpha   90.00
_cell.angle_beta   90.00
_cell.angle_gamma   90.00
#
_symmetry.space_group_name_H-M   'P 1'
#
loop_
_entity.id
_entity.type
_entity.pdbx_description
1 polymer ?
#
loop_
_entity_poly.entity_id
_entity_poly.type
_entity_poly.pdbx_seq_one_letter_code
_entity_poly.pdbx_strand_id
1 'polypeptide(L)' 'MLVLKTSLYWYELYGFCFRCGHYGKIEMREMLRKFGTQTIIIGLERRLRCTKCKSLNESQFGVYKMPR' A
#
# COMPACT_ATOMS: atom_id res chain seq x y z
N MET A 1 -12.42 -8.17 3.77
CA MET A 1 -12.27 -6.81 3.20
C MET A 1 -11.46 -5.98 4.19
N LEU A 2 -10.22 -5.61 3.85
CA LEU A 2 -9.36 -4.80 4.73
C LEU A 2 -9.65 -3.31 4.48
N VAL A 3 -10.04 -2.60 5.54
CA VAL A 3 -10.29 -1.16 5.53
C VAL A 3 -9.12 -0.47 6.23
N LEU A 4 -8.66 0.67 5.72
CA LEU A 4 -7.62 1.50 6.35
C LEU A 4 -8.12 2.12 7.67
N LYS A 5 -8.30 1.31 8.72
CA LYS A 5 -8.62 1.81 10.07
C LYS A 5 -7.35 2.25 10.79
N THR A 6 -7.48 3.30 11.60
CA THR A 6 -6.46 3.78 12.55
C THR A 6 -6.01 2.73 13.56
N SER A 7 -6.66 1.56 13.67
CA SER A 7 -6.19 0.42 14.46
C SER A 7 -5.06 -0.40 13.79
N LEU A 8 -4.59 -0.01 12.60
CA LEU A 8 -3.53 -0.67 11.83
C LEU A 8 -2.10 -0.26 12.22
N TYR A 9 -1.86 0.34 13.39
CA TYR A 9 -0.51 0.67 13.86
C TYR A 9 0.43 -0.56 13.95
N TRP A 10 -0.12 -1.77 13.91
CA TRP A 10 0.59 -3.06 14.00
C TRP A 10 0.83 -3.75 12.65
N TYR A 11 0.55 -3.06 11.54
CA TYR A 11 0.64 -3.64 10.19
C TYR A 11 1.55 -2.78 9.31
N GLU A 12 2.56 -3.41 8.73
CA GLU A 12 3.39 -2.78 7.72
C GLU A 12 2.79 -3.06 6.33
N LEU A 13 2.67 -2.03 5.52
CA LEU A 13 2.32 -2.18 4.11
C LEU A 13 3.59 -2.23 3.28
N TYR A 14 3.61 -3.14 2.32
CA TYR A 14 4.67 -3.24 1.33
C TYR A 14 4.09 -3.28 -0.06
N GLY A 15 4.70 -2.55 -0.98
CA GLY A 15 4.38 -2.56 -2.40
C GLY A 15 5.40 -3.35 -3.20
N PHE A 16 4.94 -4.06 -4.21
CA PHE A 16 5.77 -4.72 -5.22
C PHE A 16 5.34 -4.28 -6.61
N CYS A 17 6.31 -3.88 -7.43
CA CYS A 17 6.08 -3.50 -8.83
C CYS A 17 6.50 -4.64 -9.77
N PHE A 18 5.54 -5.19 -10.53
CA PHE A 18 5.80 -6.26 -11.50
C PHE A 18 6.62 -5.82 -12.70
N ARG A 19 6.58 -4.53 -13.04
CA ARG A 19 7.33 -3.98 -14.18
C ARG A 19 8.84 -3.95 -13.96
N CYS A 20 9.27 -3.57 -12.76
CA CYS A 20 10.69 -3.31 -12.47
C CYS A 20 11.23 -4.09 -11.27
N GLY A 21 10.41 -4.96 -10.67
CA GLY A 21 10.75 -5.75 -9.48
C GLY A 21 10.96 -4.91 -8.22
N HIS A 22 10.63 -3.62 -8.22
CA HIS A 22 10.86 -2.77 -7.06
C HIS A 22 9.93 -3.16 -5.91
N TYR A 23 10.52 -3.55 -4.79
CA TYR A 23 9.86 -3.78 -3.52
C TYR A 23 10.16 -2.61 -2.58
N GLY A 24 9.15 -2.13 -1.86
CA GLY A 24 9.33 -1.01 -0.93
C GLY A 24 8.20 -0.90 0.09
N LYS A 25 8.51 -0.30 1.25
CA LYS A 25 7.53 -0.01 2.29
C LYS A 25 6.58 1.09 1.82
N ILE A 26 5.29 0.91 2.09
CA ILE A 26 4.27 1.91 1.87
C ILE A 26 3.96 2.55 3.21
N GLU A 27 4.24 3.84 3.33
CA GLU A 27 3.97 4.60 4.54
C GLU A 27 2.47 4.77 4.75
N MET A 28 1.92 4.05 5.73
CA MET A 28 0.50 4.08 6.07
C MET A 28 -0.01 5.50 6.35
N ARG A 29 0.82 6.35 6.95
CA ARG A 29 0.48 7.75 7.23
C ARG A 29 0.26 8.54 5.93
N GLU A 30 1.08 8.31 4.91
CA GLU A 30 0.90 8.96 3.61
C GLU A 30 -0.34 8.44 2.90
N MET A 31 -0.61 7.13 3.00
CA MET A 31 -1.80 6.51 2.41
C MET A 31 -3.08 7.07 3.04
N LEU A 32 -3.13 7.16 4.36
CA LEU A 32 -4.24 7.77 5.09
C LEU A 32 -4.42 9.25 4.73
N ARG A 33 -3.32 10.00 4.56
CA ARG A 33 -3.39 11.41 4.13
C ARG A 33 -3.95 11.56 2.71
N LYS A 34 -3.56 10.69 1.78
CA LYS A 34 -3.95 10.77 0.36
C LYS A 34 -5.34 10.20 0.08
N PHE A 35 -5.75 9.15 0.78
CA PHE A 35 -6.96 8.39 0.45
C PHE A 35 -8.01 8.39 1.56
N GLY A 36 -7.71 8.91 2.75
CA GLY A 36 -8.61 8.88 3.90
C GLY A 36 -8.76 7.50 4.55
N THR A 37 -9.40 7.46 5.72
CA THR A 37 -9.59 6.27 6.58
C THR A 37 -10.69 5.32 6.10
N GLN A 38 -11.51 5.75 5.12
CA GLN A 38 -12.62 4.94 4.60
C GLN A 38 -12.28 4.23 3.29
N THR A 39 -11.07 4.41 2.75
CA THR A 39 -10.69 3.75 1.49
C THR A 39 -10.45 2.27 1.71
N ILE A 40 -11.18 1.46 0.94
CA ILE A 40 -11.00 0.02 0.86
C ILE A 40 -9.66 -0.25 0.18
N ILE A 41 -8.79 -0.96 0.89
CA ILE A 41 -7.41 -1.20 0.49
C ILE A 41 -7.31 -1.84 -0.90
N ILE A 42 -8.23 -2.76 -1.21
CA ILE A 42 -8.32 -3.55 -2.45
C ILE A 42 -8.45 -2.67 -3.73
N GLY A 43 -8.86 -1.40 -3.61
CA GLY A 43 -8.94 -0.47 -4.75
C GLY A 43 -7.68 0.36 -5.00
N LEU A 44 -6.69 0.32 -4.10
CA LEU A 44 -5.52 1.19 -4.14
C LEU A 44 -4.50 0.76 -5.20
N GLU A 45 -4.43 -0.52 -5.55
CA GLU A 45 -3.47 -1.07 -6.53
C GLU A 45 -3.53 -0.31 -7.87
N ARG A 46 -4.75 0.04 -8.31
CA ARG A 46 -4.99 0.81 -9.53
C ARG A 46 -4.59 2.29 -9.45
N ARG A 47 -4.25 2.77 -8.26
CA ARG A 47 -3.87 4.17 -8.00
C ARG A 47 -2.42 4.30 -7.58
N LEU A 48 -1.76 3.19 -7.26
CA LEU A 48 -0.35 3.18 -6.89
C LEU A 48 0.53 3.36 -8.13
N ARG A 49 1.51 4.25 -7.99
CA ARG A 49 2.61 4.38 -8.95
C ARG A 49 3.88 3.89 -8.32
N CYS A 50 4.67 3.12 -9.06
CA CYS A 50 6.00 2.75 -8.63
C CYS A 50 6.85 4.01 -8.47
N THR A 51 7.49 4.19 -7.31
CA THR A 51 8.37 5.34 -7.06
C THR A 51 9.61 5.33 -7.95
N LYS A 52 10.07 4.14 -8.35
CA LYS A 52 11.24 3.91 -9.20
C LYS A 52 10.95 4.06 -10.70
N CYS A 53 10.06 3.24 -11.28
CA CYS A 53 9.79 3.24 -12.72
C CYS A 53 8.54 4.02 -13.15
N LYS A 54 7.81 4.62 -12.19
CA LYS A 54 6.60 5.44 -12.42
C LYS A 54 5.44 4.72 -13.13
N SER A 55 5.48 3.39 -13.27
CA SER A 55 4.35 2.63 -13.81
C SER A 55 3.13 2.78 -12.91
N LEU A 56 1.97 2.86 -13.54
CA LEU A 56 0.65 2.87 -12.90
C LEU A 56 -0.01 1.50 -13.15
N ASN A 57 -0.82 1.01 -12.22
CA ASN A 57 -1.53 -0.28 -12.31
C ASN A 57 -0.66 -1.54 -12.33
N GLU A 58 0.67 -1.41 -12.32
CA GLU A 58 1.61 -2.54 -12.26
C GLU A 58 2.26 -2.66 -10.89
N SER A 59 1.50 -2.39 -9.84
CA SER A 59 1.93 -2.55 -8.46
C SER A 59 0.84 -3.22 -7.65
N GLN A 60 1.21 -4.26 -6.92
CA GLN A 60 0.39 -4.85 -5.86
C GLN A 60 0.95 -4.41 -4.51
N PHE A 61 0.13 -4.54 -3.47
CA PHE A 61 0.64 -4.38 -2.11
C PHE A 61 0.17 -5.54 -1.23
N GLY A 62 1.00 -5.85 -0.24
CA GLY A 62 0.71 -6.80 0.82
C GLY A 62 0.59 -6.09 2.16
N VAL A 63 -0.20 -6.68 3.06
CA VAL A 63 -0.23 -6.27 4.47
C VAL A 63 0.54 -7.32 5.25
N TYR A 64 1.63 -6.92 5.90
CA TYR A 64 2.38 -7.79 6.79
C TYR A 64 2.03 -7.45 8.24
N LYS A 65 1.57 -8.45 8.99
CA LYS A 65 1.33 -8.32 10.43
C LYS A 65 2.68 -8.46 11.12
N MET A 66 3.11 -7.45 11.88
CA MET A 66 4.30 -7.60 12.70
C MET A 66 4.07 -8.74 13.72
N PRO A 67 4.97 -9.74 13.80
CA PRO A 67 4.92 -10.71 14.89
C PRO A 67 5.12 -9.97 16.21
N ARG A 68 4.30 -10.33 17.21
CA ARG A 68 4.37 -9.78 18.57
C ARG A 68 5.64 -10.24 19.27
#